data_AF-A0A2V9T4E8-F1
#
_entry.id   AF-A0A2V9T4E8-F1
#
_cell.length_a   1.000
_cell.length_b   1.000
_cell.length_c   1.000
_cell.angle_alpha   90.00
_cell.angle_beta   90.00
_cell.angle_gamma   90.00
#
_symmetry.space_group_name_H-M   'P 1'
#
loop_
_entity.id
_entity.type
_entity.pdbx_description
1 polymer ?
#
loop_
_entity_poly.entity_id
_entity_poly.type
_entity_poly.pdbx_seq_one_letter_code
_entity_poly.pdbx_strand_id
1 'polypeptide(L)'
;QLDAMLKREPMPIRSAGELIVKLTRTLQYAHEHNILHRDIKPGNILLDVKGEPHLTDFGLARLVEAESTVTRTLEVLGTPSYMAPEQAAGETTKFSKATDVYGLGAVLYQLLTDQPPFAGGTTYETIRLLRDTEPRQPRLLNPKIDRDLSTICLKCLEKGPQRRYSSNTG
;
A
#
# COMPACT_ATOMS: atom_id res chain seq x y z
N GLN A 1 3.73 -0.28 15.78
CA GLN A 1 3.47 -0.29 14.32
C GLN A 1 1.96 -0.30 14.10
N LEU A 2 1.50 0.27 12.99
CA LEU A 2 0.08 0.40 12.68
C LEU A 2 -0.61 -0.97 12.56
N ASP A 3 0.08 -1.99 12.04
CA ASP A 3 -0.44 -3.37 11.95
C ASP A 3 -0.82 -3.96 13.32
N ALA A 4 0.00 -3.73 14.35
CA ALA A 4 -0.26 -4.19 15.71
C ALA A 4 -1.47 -3.46 16.33
N MET A 5 -1.67 -2.19 15.99
CA MET A 5 -2.83 -1.42 16.43
C MET A 5 -4.12 -1.95 15.78
N LEU A 6 -4.10 -2.17 14.45
CA LEU A 6 -5.26 -2.67 13.70
C LEU A 6 -5.70 -4.08 14.10
N LYS A 7 -4.80 -4.89 14.67
CA LYS A 7 -5.16 -6.19 15.27
C LYS A 7 -5.99 -6.07 16.55
N ARG A 8 -5.95 -4.91 17.23
CA ARG A 8 -6.65 -4.68 18.49
C ARG A 8 -8.01 -4.05 18.26
N GLU A 9 -8.06 -3.01 17.43
CA GLU A 9 -9.30 -2.32 17.11
C GLU A 9 -9.28 -1.70 15.69
N PRO A 10 -10.43 -1.67 15.00
CA PRO A 10 -10.61 -0.88 13.80
C PRO A 10 -10.36 0.61 14.03
N MET A 11 -9.70 1.27 13.08
CA MET A 11 -9.52 2.72 13.13
C MET A 11 -10.81 3.44 12.66
N PRO A 12 -11.25 4.51 13.32
CA PRO A 12 -12.33 5.34 12.80
C PRO A 12 -12.00 5.91 11.41
N ILE A 13 -12.98 5.92 10.49
CA ILE A 13 -12.81 6.37 9.09
C ILE A 13 -12.18 7.77 8.99
N ARG A 14 -12.58 8.68 9.89
CA ARG A 14 -12.01 10.03 9.94
C ARG A 14 -10.51 10.01 10.24
N SER A 15 -10.12 9.27 11.27
CA SER A 15 -8.72 9.10 11.68
C SER A 15 -7.89 8.41 10.60
N ALA A 16 -8.48 7.45 9.87
CA ALA A 16 -7.84 6.83 8.71
C ALA A 16 -7.53 7.85 7.61
N GLY A 17 -8.49 8.72 7.28
CA GLY A 17 -8.28 9.82 6.32
C GLY A 17 -7.19 10.79 6.77
N GLU A 18 -7.22 11.22 8.04
CA GLU A 18 -6.23 12.13 8.62
C GLU A 18 -4.81 11.53 8.60
N LEU A 19 -4.69 10.24 8.93
CA LEU A 19 -3.43 9.49 8.86
C LEU A 19 -2.90 9.43 7.42
N ILE A 20 -3.75 9.11 6.45
CA ILE A 20 -3.36 9.00 5.04
C ILE A 20 -2.93 10.35 4.46
N VAL A 21 -3.57 11.45 4.84
CA VAL A 21 -3.14 12.80 4.45
C VAL A 21 -1.71 13.09 4.94
N LYS A 22 -1.40 12.74 6.19
CA LYS A 22 -0.04 12.92 6.74
C LYS A 22 0.99 12.07 6.00
N LEU A 23 0.69 10.79 5.78
CA LEU A 23 1.56 9.90 4.99
C LEU A 23 1.78 10.38 3.56
N THR A 24 0.74 10.94 2.91
CA THR A 24 0.84 11.51 1.57
C THR A 24 1.86 12.65 1.53
N ARG A 25 1.86 13.53 2.53
CA ARG A 25 2.83 14.64 2.64
C ARG A 25 4.26 14.12 2.84
N THR A 26 4.44 13.10 3.69
CA THR A 26 5.74 12.46 3.89
C THR A 26 6.27 11.83 2.59
N LEU A 27 5.41 11.14 1.83
CA LEU A 27 5.78 10.56 0.55
C LEU A 27 6.08 11.62 -0.50
N GLN A 28 5.28 12.68 -0.57
CA GLN A 28 5.53 13.80 -1.47
C GLN A 28 6.92 14.40 -1.22
N TYR A 29 7.26 14.68 0.04
CA TYR A 29 8.59 15.17 0.40
C TYR A 29 9.71 14.22 -0.05
N ALA A 30 9.57 12.91 0.19
CA ALA A 30 10.55 11.92 -0.28
C ALA A 30 10.66 11.90 -1.82
N HIS A 31 9.52 11.96 -2.51
CA HIS A 31 9.43 11.95 -3.98
C HIS A 31 10.05 13.20 -4.63
N GLU A 32 9.96 14.36 -3.99
CA GLU A 32 10.63 15.60 -4.40
C GLU A 32 12.16 15.49 -4.29
N HIS A 33 12.64 14.63 -3.39
CA HIS A 33 14.06 14.31 -3.22
C HIS A 33 14.49 13.04 -3.99
N ASN A 34 13.68 12.57 -4.94
CA ASN A 34 13.92 11.36 -5.75
C ASN A 34 14.06 10.07 -4.93
N ILE A 35 13.50 10.02 -3.72
CA ILE A 35 13.47 8.83 -2.87
C ILE A 35 12.11 8.14 -3.04
N LEU A 36 12.13 6.85 -3.36
CA LEU A 36 10.94 5.98 -3.36
C LEU A 36 10.94 5.10 -2.11
N HIS A 37 9.77 4.91 -1.49
CA HIS A 37 9.63 4.06 -0.32
C HIS A 37 9.67 2.56 -0.69
N ARG A 38 8.91 2.17 -1.72
CA ARG A 38 8.83 0.82 -2.31
C ARG A 38 8.28 -0.30 -1.40
N ASP A 39 8.10 -0.08 -0.12
CA ASP A 39 7.52 -1.08 0.81
C ASP A 39 6.48 -0.46 1.77
N ILE A 40 5.51 0.28 1.24
CA ILE A 40 4.47 0.90 2.08
C ILE A 40 3.47 -0.17 2.51
N LYS A 41 3.40 -0.38 3.82
CA LYS A 41 2.47 -1.31 4.49
C LYS A 41 2.30 -0.91 5.96
N PRO A 42 1.26 -1.37 6.67
CA PRO A 42 1.04 -1.00 8.07
C PRO A 42 2.20 -1.35 9.01
N GLY A 43 3.00 -2.39 8.68
CA GLY A 43 4.21 -2.72 9.43
C GLY A 43 5.31 -1.65 9.35
N ASN A 44 5.37 -0.87 8.27
CA ASN A 44 6.38 0.18 8.09
C ASN A 44 5.82 1.58 8.44
N ILE A 45 4.70 1.63 9.16
CA ILE A 45 4.09 2.84 9.68
C ILE A 45 4.13 2.77 11.21
N LEU A 46 4.96 3.62 11.82
CA LEU A 46 5.00 3.80 13.26
C LEU A 46 4.02 4.88 13.69
N LEU A 47 3.39 4.69 14.84
CA LEU A 47 2.61 5.73 15.52
C LEU A 47 3.40 6.13 16.75
N ASP A 48 3.65 7.43 16.92
CA ASP A 48 4.27 7.93 18.14
C ASP A 48 3.26 8.04 19.30
N VAL A 49 3.70 8.55 20.44
CA VAL A 49 2.86 8.69 21.65
C VAL A 49 1.67 9.65 21.47
N LYS A 50 1.69 10.49 20.44
CA LYS A 50 0.59 11.40 20.07
C LYS A 50 -0.29 10.82 18.97
N GLY A 51 0.02 9.63 18.47
CA GLY A 51 -0.66 9.00 17.33
C GLY A 51 -0.23 9.57 15.98
N GLU A 52 0.88 10.30 15.89
CA GLU A 52 1.39 10.80 14.62
C GLU A 52 2.05 9.66 13.82
N PRO A 53 1.72 9.52 12.52
CA PRO A 53 2.29 8.48 11.67
C PRO A 53 3.66 8.85 11.11
N HIS A 54 4.59 7.91 11.19
CA HIS A 54 5.95 8.02 10.65
C HIS A 54 6.24 6.82 9.75
N LEU A 55 6.71 7.08 8.52
CA LEU A 55 7.19 6.02 7.62
C LEU A 55 8.60 5.61 8.01
N THR A 56 8.85 4.29 8.03
CA THR A 56 10.16 3.70 8.29
C THR A 56 10.61 2.82 7.14
N ASP A 57 11.87 2.39 7.16
CA ASP A 57 12.38 1.35 6.25
C ASP A 57 12.30 1.74 4.75
N PHE A 58 12.51 3.03 4.47
CA PHE A 58 12.60 3.54 3.10
C PHE A 58 13.61 2.77 2.28
N GLY A 59 13.16 1.93 1.35
CA GLY A 59 13.92 1.38 0.21
C GLY A 59 15.23 0.62 0.50
N LEU A 60 15.75 0.60 1.73
CA LEU A 60 17.07 0.07 2.08
C LEU A 60 17.16 -1.45 1.86
N ALA A 61 16.03 -2.16 1.78
CA ALA A 61 15.98 -3.62 1.78
C ALA A 61 15.98 -4.31 0.39
N ARG A 62 16.00 -3.60 -0.75
CA ARG A 62 15.84 -4.25 -2.08
C ARG A 62 17.03 -4.17 -3.04
N LEU A 63 18.22 -3.85 -2.54
CA LEU A 63 19.47 -3.99 -3.29
C LEU A 63 20.02 -5.43 -3.31
N VAL A 64 19.29 -6.39 -2.74
CA VAL A 64 19.60 -7.82 -2.78
C VAL A 64 18.61 -8.50 -3.72
N GLU A 65 19.11 -9.37 -4.60
CA GLU A 65 18.37 -10.18 -5.61
C GLU A 65 18.21 -9.56 -7.00
N ALA A 66 19.33 -9.16 -7.61
CA ALA A 66 19.47 -9.16 -9.06
C ALA A 66 19.75 -10.55 -9.65
N GLU A 67 19.98 -11.58 -8.83
CA GLU A 67 20.22 -12.96 -9.28
C GLU A 67 19.64 -13.96 -8.29
N SER A 68 18.48 -14.55 -8.59
CA SER A 68 18.20 -15.99 -8.39
C SER A 68 16.70 -16.32 -8.48
N THR A 69 16.39 -17.28 -9.36
CA THR A 69 15.20 -18.15 -9.39
C THR A 69 13.92 -17.69 -8.69
N VAL A 70 12.99 -17.19 -9.52
CA VAL A 70 11.59 -16.75 -9.27
C VAL A 70 10.77 -17.65 -8.32
N THR A 71 11.08 -18.94 -8.20
CA THR A 71 10.30 -19.91 -7.43
C THR A 71 10.66 -20.01 -5.93
N ARG A 72 11.86 -19.59 -5.50
CA ARG A 72 12.23 -19.57 -4.06
C ARG A 72 11.98 -18.21 -3.39
N THR A 73 11.80 -17.16 -4.17
CA THR A 73 11.61 -15.78 -3.68
C THR A 73 10.23 -15.52 -3.10
N LEU A 74 9.22 -16.30 -3.49
CA LEU A 74 7.82 -16.10 -3.06
C LEU A 74 7.57 -16.41 -1.57
N GLU A 75 8.41 -17.23 -0.93
CA GLU A 75 8.33 -17.46 0.53
C GLU A 75 9.08 -16.38 1.33
N VAL A 76 10.02 -15.66 0.71
CA VAL A 76 10.83 -14.59 1.32
C VAL A 76 10.19 -13.22 1.14
N LEU A 77 9.38 -13.05 0.08
CA LEU A 77 8.52 -11.90 -0.10
C LEU A 77 7.52 -11.89 1.07
N GLY A 78 7.63 -10.91 1.97
CA GLY A 78 6.63 -10.67 3.01
C GLY A 78 5.21 -10.51 2.43
N THR A 79 4.23 -10.19 3.26
CA THR A 79 2.81 -10.21 2.86
C THR A 79 2.53 -9.37 1.58
N PRO A 80 2.24 -9.99 0.41
CA PRO A 80 2.12 -9.30 -0.89
C PRO A 80 0.88 -8.42 -1.00
N SER A 81 0.03 -8.42 0.03
CA SER A 81 -1.23 -7.70 0.12
C SER A 81 -1.16 -6.19 -0.11
N TYR A 82 0.02 -5.58 -0.03
CA TYR A 82 0.24 -4.14 -0.25
C TYR A 82 1.14 -3.83 -1.46
N MET A 83 1.65 -4.86 -2.15
CA MET A 83 2.51 -4.68 -3.31
C MET A 83 1.74 -4.15 -4.51
N ALA A 84 2.34 -3.20 -5.23
CA ALA A 84 1.83 -2.80 -6.54
C ALA A 84 2.02 -3.94 -7.57
N PRO A 85 1.18 -4.04 -8.60
CA PRO A 85 1.31 -5.06 -9.65
C PRO A 85 2.69 -5.13 -10.30
N GLU A 86 3.33 -3.98 -10.57
CA GLU A 86 4.69 -3.93 -11.10
C GLU A 86 5.74 -4.53 -10.14
N GLN A 87 5.49 -4.45 -8.82
CA GLN A 87 6.36 -5.07 -7.81
C GLN A 87 6.18 -6.57 -7.75
N ALA A 88 4.93 -7.04 -7.80
CA ALA A 88 4.61 -8.46 -7.83
C ALA A 88 5.10 -9.16 -9.10
N ALA A 89 5.21 -8.41 -10.21
CA ALA A 89 5.82 -8.87 -11.46
C ALA A 89 7.36 -8.85 -11.45
N GLY A 90 8.00 -8.31 -10.40
CA GLY A 90 9.47 -8.20 -10.33
C GLY A 90 10.07 -7.15 -11.27
N GLU A 91 9.25 -6.24 -11.80
CA GLU A 91 9.65 -5.25 -12.82
C GLU A 91 10.30 -4.02 -12.17
N THR A 92 11.47 -4.21 -11.55
CA THR A 92 12.16 -3.17 -10.75
C THR A 92 12.42 -1.87 -11.50
N THR A 93 12.63 -1.93 -12.83
CA THR A 93 12.81 -0.77 -13.70
C THR A 93 11.54 0.08 -13.88
N LYS A 94 10.36 -0.45 -13.56
CA LYS A 94 9.08 0.27 -13.62
C LYS A 94 8.67 0.90 -12.30
N PHE A 95 9.44 0.72 -11.23
CA PHE A 95 9.11 1.28 -9.93
C PHE A 95 9.21 2.81 -9.99
N SER A 96 8.15 3.48 -9.56
CA SER A 96 8.01 4.93 -9.67
C SER A 96 7.23 5.48 -8.47
N LYS A 97 7.01 6.80 -8.45
CA LYS A 97 6.16 7.46 -7.46
C LYS A 97 4.75 6.84 -7.40
N ALA A 98 4.24 6.37 -8.54
CA ALA A 98 2.96 5.68 -8.63
C ALA A 98 2.95 4.30 -7.94
N THR A 99 4.11 3.67 -7.75
CA THR A 99 4.25 2.43 -6.97
C THR A 99 3.96 2.72 -5.49
N ASP A 100 4.47 3.82 -4.95
CA ASP A 100 4.19 4.24 -3.58
C ASP A 100 2.72 4.67 -3.40
N VAL A 101 2.13 5.33 -4.40
CA VAL A 101 0.69 5.66 -4.40
C VAL A 101 -0.17 4.41 -4.27
N TYR A 102 0.20 3.31 -4.92
CA TYR A 102 -0.51 2.04 -4.79
C TYR A 102 -0.43 1.49 -3.36
N GLY A 103 0.78 1.43 -2.79
CA GLY A 103 0.98 0.93 -1.42
C GLY A 103 0.20 1.76 -0.39
N LEU A 104 0.18 3.09 -0.55
CA LEU A 104 -0.65 3.98 0.28
C LEU A 104 -2.15 3.71 0.10
N GLY A 105 -2.59 3.47 -1.14
CA GLY A 105 -3.96 3.05 -1.45
C GLY A 105 -4.36 1.73 -0.79
N ALA A 106 -3.45 0.75 -0.75
CA ALA A 106 -3.67 -0.53 -0.09
C ALA A 106 -3.77 -0.40 1.43
N VAL A 107 -2.97 0.47 2.05
CA VAL A 107 -3.11 0.83 3.47
C VAL A 107 -4.45 1.50 3.72
N LEU A 108 -4.83 2.51 2.93
CA LEU A 108 -6.14 3.16 3.05
C LEU A 108 -7.28 2.14 2.92
N TYR A 109 -7.20 1.23 1.95
CA TYR A 109 -8.21 0.19 1.76
C TYR A 109 -8.42 -0.65 3.03
N GLN A 110 -7.34 -1.09 3.66
CA GLN A 110 -7.43 -1.83 4.91
C GLN A 110 -8.01 -0.99 6.05
N LEU A 111 -7.57 0.25 6.19
CA LEU A 111 -8.11 1.15 7.22
C LEU A 111 -9.61 1.39 7.08
N LEU A 112 -10.15 1.32 5.85
CA LEU A 112 -11.57 1.50 5.59
C LEU A 112 -12.40 0.22 5.77
N THR A 113 -11.80 -0.94 5.52
CA THR A 113 -12.52 -2.21 5.34
C THR A 113 -12.10 -3.32 6.30
N ASP A 114 -11.14 -3.05 7.17
CA ASP A 114 -10.48 -3.98 8.11
C ASP A 114 -9.72 -5.15 7.46
N GLN A 115 -9.59 -5.17 6.13
CA GLN A 115 -8.86 -6.19 5.38
C GLN A 115 -8.09 -5.58 4.21
N PRO A 116 -6.93 -6.13 3.83
CA PRO A 116 -6.21 -5.65 2.65
C PRO A 116 -7.02 -5.85 1.36
N PRO A 117 -6.67 -5.17 0.25
CA PRO A 117 -7.39 -5.31 -1.02
C PRO A 117 -7.33 -6.74 -1.58
N PHE A 118 -6.23 -7.45 -1.32
CA PHE A 118 -6.04 -8.84 -1.72
C PHE A 118 -5.38 -9.63 -0.60
N ALA A 119 -5.95 -10.80 -0.29
CA ALA A 119 -5.39 -11.80 0.60
C ALA A 119 -5.79 -13.19 0.11
N GLY A 120 -4.81 -14.00 -0.29
CA GLY A 120 -4.94 -15.43 -0.54
C GLY A 120 -4.35 -16.25 0.61
N GLY A 121 -4.56 -17.57 0.58
CA GLY A 121 -3.97 -18.49 1.57
C GLY A 121 -2.46 -18.64 1.41
N THR A 122 -1.91 -18.28 0.24
CA THR A 122 -0.46 -18.28 -0.04
C THR A 122 -0.02 -16.97 -0.71
N THR A 123 1.29 -16.72 -0.74
CA THR A 123 1.88 -15.60 -1.50
C THR A 123 1.46 -15.65 -2.97
N TYR A 124 1.58 -16.84 -3.58
CA TYR A 124 1.22 -17.04 -4.99
C TYR A 124 -0.25 -16.73 -5.26
N GLU A 125 -1.16 -17.21 -4.40
CA GLU A 125 -2.59 -16.90 -4.53
C GLU A 125 -2.87 -15.41 -4.38
N THR A 126 -2.22 -14.74 -3.45
CA THR A 126 -2.40 -13.30 -3.26
C THR A 126 -1.91 -12.51 -4.48
N ILE A 127 -0.77 -12.90 -5.07
CA ILE A 127 -0.26 -12.29 -6.31
C ILE A 127 -1.21 -12.56 -7.48
N ARG A 128 -1.76 -13.78 -7.57
CA ARG A 128 -2.76 -14.12 -8.59
C ARG A 128 -4.00 -13.23 -8.46
N LEU A 129 -4.54 -13.06 -7.25
CA LEU A 129 -5.65 -12.13 -6.98
C LEU A 129 -5.27 -10.70 -7.39
N LEU A 130 -4.12 -10.21 -6.92
CA LEU A 130 -3.60 -8.88 -7.27
C LEU A 130 -3.51 -8.66 -8.78
N ARG A 131 -3.18 -9.68 -9.58
CA ARG A 131 -3.06 -9.54 -11.04
C ARG A 131 -4.39 -9.67 -11.76
N ASP A 132 -5.21 -10.63 -11.35
CA ASP A 132 -6.32 -11.15 -12.15
C ASP A 132 -7.70 -10.66 -11.64
N THR A 133 -7.76 -9.97 -10.49
CA THR A 133 -9.01 -9.46 -9.92
C THR A 133 -8.93 -7.98 -9.54
N GLU A 134 -10.08 -7.31 -9.60
CA GLU A 134 -10.23 -5.94 -9.10
C GLU A 134 -10.51 -5.94 -7.59
N PRO A 135 -10.05 -4.92 -6.84
CA PRO A 135 -10.38 -4.78 -5.44
C PRO A 135 -11.90 -4.67 -5.27
N ARG A 136 -12.44 -5.31 -4.23
CA ARG A 136 -13.86 -5.18 -3.90
C ARG A 136 -14.16 -3.72 -3.55
N GLN A 137 -15.33 -3.21 -3.92
CA GLN A 137 -15.69 -1.84 -3.57
C GLN A 137 -15.75 -1.67 -2.03
N PRO A 138 -15.02 -0.71 -1.43
CA PRO A 138 -14.98 -0.53 0.02
C PRO A 138 -16.36 -0.39 0.67
N ARG A 139 -17.28 0.33 0.01
CA ARG A 139 -18.66 0.53 0.52
C ARG A 139 -19.50 -0.74 0.61
N LEU A 140 -19.14 -1.80 -0.13
CA LEU A 140 -19.78 -3.12 0.00
C LEU A 140 -19.31 -3.90 1.23
N LEU A 141 -18.24 -3.43 1.89
CA LEU A 141 -17.69 -4.00 3.12
C LEU A 141 -18.05 -3.12 4.32
N ASN A 142 -18.04 -1.81 4.15
CA ASN A 142 -18.43 -0.85 5.17
C ASN A 142 -19.26 0.30 4.55
N PRO A 143 -20.61 0.23 4.63
CA PRO A 143 -21.50 1.24 4.03
C PRO A 143 -21.35 2.65 4.58
N LYS A 144 -20.67 2.83 5.73
CA LYS A 144 -20.40 4.13 6.34
C LYS A 144 -19.29 4.91 5.61
N ILE A 145 -18.55 4.26 4.72
CA ILE A 145 -17.51 4.91 3.93
C ILE A 145 -18.17 5.86 2.93
N ASP A 146 -17.66 7.09 2.91
CA ASP A 146 -18.05 8.12 1.95
C ASP A 146 -17.72 7.71 0.50
N ARG A 147 -18.54 8.16 -0.45
CA ARG A 147 -18.37 7.80 -1.86
C ARG A 147 -17.03 8.29 -2.42
N ASP A 148 -16.63 9.51 -2.11
CA ASP A 148 -15.42 10.11 -2.67
C ASP A 148 -14.19 9.43 -2.08
N LEU A 149 -14.22 9.10 -0.78
CA LEU A 149 -13.14 8.36 -0.12
C LEU A 149 -12.98 6.95 -0.73
N SER A 150 -14.09 6.27 -1.03
CA SER A 150 -14.08 5.00 -1.75
C SER A 150 -13.49 5.14 -3.16
N THR A 151 -13.84 6.21 -3.89
CA THR A 151 -13.31 6.48 -5.24
C THR A 151 -11.82 6.79 -5.21
N ILE A 152 -11.36 7.59 -4.24
CA ILE A 152 -9.93 7.91 -4.04
C ILE A 152 -9.15 6.61 -3.78
N CYS A 153 -9.63 5.79 -2.85
CA CYS A 153 -8.99 4.52 -2.50
C CYS A 153 -8.85 3.60 -3.72
N LEU A 154 -9.92 3.37 -4.48
CA LEU A 154 -9.88 2.52 -5.67
C LEU A 154 -9.01 3.10 -6.79
N LYS A 155 -8.97 4.42 -6.96
CA LYS A 155 -8.10 5.06 -7.95
C LYS A 155 -6.61 4.87 -7.62
N CYS A 156 -6.23 4.85 -6.33
CA CYS A 156 -4.87 4.51 -5.94
C CYS A 156 -4.51 3.04 -6.28
N LEU A 157 -5.51 2.15 -6.25
CA LEU A 157 -5.35 0.70 -6.49
C LEU A 157 -5.47 0.28 -7.96
N GLU A 158 -5.55 1.23 -8.88
CA GLU A 158 -5.55 0.95 -10.31
C GLU A 158 -4.32 0.12 -10.73
N LYS A 159 -4.53 -0.92 -11.55
CA LYS A 159 -3.43 -1.83 -11.92
C LYS A 159 -2.33 -1.11 -12.71
N GLY A 160 -2.73 -0.27 -13.68
CA GLY A 160 -1.81 0.54 -14.47
C GLY A 160 -1.30 1.76 -13.68
N PRO A 161 0.01 1.93 -13.47
CA PRO A 161 0.58 3.06 -12.73
C PRO A 161 0.11 4.44 -13.24
N GLN A 162 -0.04 4.58 -14.55
CA GLN A 162 -0.52 5.79 -15.23
C GLN A 162 -2.00 6.13 -14.97
N ARG A 163 -2.79 5.19 -14.44
CA ARG A 163 -4.20 5.42 -14.08
C ARG A 163 -4.38 5.88 -12.63
N ARG A 164 -3.30 5.82 -11.84
CA ARG A 164 -3.26 6.28 -10.44
C ARG A 164 -3.07 7.80 -10.37
N TYR A 165 -3.17 8.36 -9.17
CA TYR A 165 -2.84 9.77 -8.94
C TYR A 165 -1.37 10.04 -9.23
N SER A 166 -1.08 11.17 -9.89
CA SER A 166 0.28 11.67 -10.05
C SER A 166 0.69 12.41 -8.77
N SER A 167 1.91 12.17 -8.31
CA SER A 167 2.51 12.87 -7.16
C SER A 167 2.81 14.36 -7.41
N ASN A 168 2.29 14.95 -8.50
CA ASN A 168 2.61 16.31 -8.95
C ASN A 168 1.52 17.34 -8.60
N THR A 169 0.51 16.96 -7.83
CA THR A 169 -0.49 17.92 -7.34
C THR A 169 -0.03 18.48 -6.00
N GLY A 170 0.69 19.60 -6.07
CA GLY A 170 0.63 20.64 -5.04
C GLY A 170 -0.69 21.41 -5.13
#